data_AF-A0AAU3GHP0-F1
#
_entry.id   AF-A0AAU3GHP0-F1
#
_cell.length_a   1.000
_cell.length_b   1.000
_cell.length_c   1.000
_cell.angle_alpha   90.00
_cell.angle_beta   90.00
_cell.angle_gamma   90.00
#
_symmetry.space_group_name_H-M   'P 1'
#
loop_
_entity.id
_entity.type
_entity.pdbx_description
1 polymer ?
#
loop_
_entity_poly.entity_id
_entity_poly.type
_entity_poly.pdbx_seq_one_letter_code
_entity_poly.pdbx_strand_id
1 'polypeptide(L)'
;MKTPHTRDRTGAVRSAGTTAILCLVMSAAAQPSYAGRAAPQPVAVINGDFALPAFTGSDVNWSAIRGWSVGSTNGAGTASGVGRYSGTASGHPEGKAAVMLRIPAPAYAFKQRLRGVRAGAQVTVTFDDSPSVATVCTPASLATGQPYTVEGAGGPVGDRTTAPDPDKKAGVLGKGVWRLGQTYTFTAAENEPLVTFTSQVPQTGANAGAACGPLIADVRAVQIPPPVDKTIPKTALPPSEAFYGNDRRPVADMVNYCAGALGRCLFTPDKAYSYAYYEPAQLNSDTYINCTRNTLNRTRPVDFSGRSYGDLPANAGLPGSGTTVSVMAQQFTAGTGRAPDWAPSTTRTVTEIVQPAEASWIETQAGRRRTEGWFTMNPAPADPNAEWRLYTVLDYPTTELSDRVYQRTGPMTPSEKQRCQSDRPAAPAPVGAGTPAVGLRLSRPSITPAPFDDLGPVFGTAEERTVG
;
A
#
# COMPACT_ATOMS: atom_id res chain seq x y z
N MET A 1 -21.89 38.25 -45.14
CA MET A 1 -23.04 39.00 -45.68
C MET A 1 -24.30 38.19 -45.37
N LYS A 2 -25.24 38.81 -44.63
CA LYS A 2 -26.64 38.43 -44.38
C LYS A 2 -26.98 37.06 -43.73
N THR A 3 -27.21 37.12 -42.43
CA THR A 3 -28.37 36.50 -41.73
C THR A 3 -29.70 36.98 -42.34
N PRO A 4 -30.78 36.17 -42.25
CA PRO A 4 -31.86 36.45 -41.25
C PRO A 4 -32.43 35.15 -40.62
N HIS A 5 -32.67 35.03 -39.31
CA HIS A 5 -33.76 35.59 -38.47
C HIS A 5 -35.19 35.44 -38.98
N THR A 6 -35.96 34.54 -38.33
CA THR A 6 -37.28 34.75 -37.66
C THR A 6 -37.81 33.38 -37.23
N ARG A 7 -38.70 33.17 -36.24
CA ARG A 7 -39.15 33.81 -34.98
C ARG A 7 -40.31 32.92 -34.51
N ASP A 8 -40.42 32.74 -33.20
CA ASP A 8 -41.47 32.07 -32.40
C ASP A 8 -42.88 31.91 -32.98
N ARG A 9 -43.55 30.81 -32.59
CA ARG A 9 -44.93 30.86 -32.08
C ARG A 9 -45.26 29.71 -31.11
N THR A 10 -45.61 30.13 -29.91
CA THR A 10 -46.40 29.49 -28.85
C THR A 10 -47.70 28.84 -29.34
N GLY A 11 -48.07 27.72 -28.73
CA GLY A 11 -49.40 27.12 -28.81
C GLY A 11 -49.65 26.16 -27.65
N ALA A 12 -50.62 26.49 -26.81
CA ALA A 12 -50.90 25.90 -25.50
C ALA A 12 -51.93 24.76 -25.55
N VAL A 13 -51.82 23.90 -24.52
CA VAL A 13 -52.89 23.20 -23.77
C VAL A 13 -53.69 22.09 -24.49
N ARG A 14 -53.63 20.88 -23.90
CA ARG A 14 -54.82 20.12 -23.50
C ARG A 14 -54.48 19.12 -22.38
N SER A 15 -55.13 19.35 -21.26
CA SER A 15 -55.20 18.50 -20.07
C SER A 15 -56.35 17.49 -20.19
N ALA A 16 -56.05 16.23 -19.88
CA ALA A 16 -56.93 15.19 -19.34
C ALA A 16 -55.97 14.07 -18.91
N GLY A 17 -55.98 13.47 -17.73
CA GLY A 17 -56.95 13.36 -16.66
C GLY A 17 -56.77 11.96 -16.10
N THR A 18 -56.73 11.81 -14.77
CA THR A 18 -56.91 10.56 -14.02
C THR A 18 -55.81 9.49 -14.13
N THR A 19 -55.08 9.23 -13.03
CA THR A 19 -55.43 8.18 -12.04
C THR A 19 -54.27 8.09 -11.04
N ALA A 20 -54.50 8.48 -9.78
CA ALA A 20 -53.55 8.31 -8.71
C ALA A 20 -53.58 6.85 -8.23
N ILE A 21 -52.53 6.09 -8.55
CA ILE A 21 -52.23 4.83 -7.88
C ILE A 21 -51.14 5.13 -6.86
N LEU A 22 -51.53 5.11 -5.58
CA LEU A 22 -50.66 5.23 -4.43
C LEU A 22 -49.89 3.91 -4.28
N CYS A 23 -48.80 3.72 -5.03
CA CYS A 23 -47.83 2.68 -4.75
C CYS A 23 -46.91 3.15 -3.62
N LEU A 24 -47.10 2.59 -2.42
CA LEU A 24 -46.08 2.55 -1.37
C LEU A 24 -44.87 1.78 -1.91
N VAL A 25 -43.95 2.49 -2.56
CA VAL A 25 -42.62 1.96 -2.86
C VAL A 25 -41.85 2.06 -1.56
N MET A 26 -41.67 0.92 -0.88
CA MET A 26 -40.62 0.80 0.11
C MET A 26 -39.32 1.21 -0.57
N SER A 27 -38.73 2.32 -0.13
CA SER A 27 -37.36 2.68 -0.44
C SER A 27 -36.47 1.54 0.05
N ALA A 28 -36.22 0.55 -0.81
CA ALA A 28 -35.08 -0.32 -0.66
C ALA A 28 -33.90 0.63 -0.49
N ALA A 29 -33.29 0.62 0.70
CA ALA A 29 -32.05 1.32 0.94
C ALA A 29 -31.11 0.91 -0.19
N ALA A 30 -30.85 1.84 -1.11
CA ALA A 30 -29.83 1.67 -2.12
C ALA A 30 -28.55 1.42 -1.32
N GLN A 31 -28.12 0.16 -1.30
CA GLN A 31 -26.80 -0.16 -0.79
C GLN A 31 -25.83 0.74 -1.58
N PRO A 32 -24.91 1.46 -0.91
CA PRO A 32 -23.92 2.23 -1.63
C PRO A 32 -23.20 1.25 -2.55
N SER A 33 -23.28 1.52 -3.86
CA SER A 33 -22.49 0.84 -4.89
C SER A 33 -21.01 1.17 -4.67
N TYR A 34 -20.41 0.57 -3.64
CA TYR A 34 -18.97 0.50 -3.48
C TYR A 34 -18.43 -0.51 -4.48
N ALA A 35 -18.15 -0.05 -5.68
CA ALA A 35 -17.03 -0.49 -6.52
C ALA A 35 -17.15 0.24 -7.87
N GLY A 36 -16.67 1.48 -7.94
CA GLY A 36 -16.17 1.98 -9.21
C GLY A 36 -15.03 1.04 -9.62
N ARG A 37 -15.31 0.09 -10.52
CA ARG A 37 -14.31 -0.84 -11.02
C ARG A 37 -13.17 0.01 -11.59
N ALA A 38 -12.00 -0.05 -10.97
CA ALA A 38 -10.86 0.77 -11.39
C ALA A 38 -10.63 0.54 -12.89
N ALA A 39 -10.45 1.64 -13.63
CA ALA A 39 -10.29 1.57 -15.07
C ALA A 39 -8.99 0.80 -15.42
N PRO A 40 -8.97 -0.01 -16.47
CA PRO A 40 -7.74 -0.62 -16.96
C PRO A 40 -6.68 0.43 -17.26
N GLN A 41 -5.47 0.20 -16.75
CA GLN A 41 -4.30 1.05 -16.94
C GLN A 41 -3.26 0.32 -17.78
N PRO A 42 -2.60 0.99 -18.74
CA PRO A 42 -1.52 0.36 -19.50
C PRO A 42 -0.35 0.00 -18.57
N VAL A 43 0.25 -1.15 -18.82
CA VAL A 43 1.48 -1.61 -18.18
C VAL A 43 2.60 -1.54 -19.20
N ALA A 44 3.72 -0.94 -18.82
CA ALA A 44 4.89 -0.88 -19.69
C ALA A 44 5.54 -2.26 -19.84
N VAL A 45 5.30 -2.91 -20.98
CA VAL A 45 6.05 -4.10 -21.41
C VAL A 45 7.29 -3.60 -22.14
N ILE A 46 8.46 -3.76 -21.52
CA ILE A 46 9.70 -3.23 -22.07
C ILE A 46 10.06 -4.02 -23.30
N ASN A 47 10.24 -3.34 -24.45
CA ASN A 47 10.62 -3.99 -25.70
C ASN A 47 9.68 -5.17 -26.04
N GLY A 48 8.37 -5.00 -25.83
CA GLY A 48 7.35 -6.00 -26.15
C GLY A 48 7.17 -6.24 -27.65
N ASP A 49 7.68 -5.34 -28.49
CA ASP A 49 7.80 -5.48 -29.94
C ASP A 49 9.08 -6.23 -30.37
N PHE A 50 9.97 -6.54 -29.42
CA PHE A 50 11.24 -7.22 -29.61
C PHE A 50 12.19 -6.55 -30.60
N ALA A 51 12.02 -5.25 -30.88
CA ALA A 51 12.84 -4.54 -31.86
C ALA A 51 14.28 -4.30 -31.36
N LEU A 52 14.52 -4.35 -30.04
CA LEU A 52 15.81 -4.02 -29.44
C LEU A 52 16.59 -5.25 -28.93
N PRO A 53 17.92 -5.32 -29.15
CA PRO A 53 18.73 -4.40 -29.96
C PRO A 53 18.33 -4.43 -31.45
N ALA A 54 18.63 -3.38 -32.23
CA ALA A 54 18.27 -3.36 -33.65
C ALA A 54 18.84 -4.57 -34.40
N PHE A 55 18.09 -5.06 -35.39
CA PHE A 55 18.54 -6.17 -36.23
C PHE A 55 19.68 -5.72 -37.16
N THR A 56 20.71 -6.55 -37.28
CA THR A 56 21.87 -6.33 -38.17
C THR A 56 21.78 -7.12 -39.48
N GLY A 57 20.72 -7.91 -39.66
CA GLY A 57 20.50 -8.75 -40.83
C GLY A 57 19.09 -9.37 -40.83
N SER A 58 18.81 -10.19 -41.86
CA SER A 58 17.53 -10.88 -42.04
C SER A 58 17.48 -12.27 -41.41
N ASP A 59 18.63 -12.83 -41.03
CA ASP A 59 18.70 -14.14 -40.39
C ASP A 59 18.22 -14.09 -38.93
N VAL A 60 17.98 -15.27 -38.37
CA VAL A 60 17.67 -15.42 -36.94
C VAL A 60 18.79 -14.82 -36.09
N ASN A 61 18.40 -13.94 -35.18
CA ASN A 61 19.30 -13.26 -34.26
C ASN A 61 19.29 -13.96 -32.90
N TRP A 62 20.47 -14.36 -32.45
CA TRP A 62 20.70 -15.06 -31.18
C TRP A 62 21.22 -14.14 -30.07
N SER A 63 21.16 -12.82 -30.24
CA SER A 63 21.57 -11.87 -29.21
C SER A 63 20.55 -11.82 -28.08
N ALA A 64 20.99 -11.45 -26.88
CA ALA A 64 20.09 -11.12 -25.78
C ALA A 64 19.08 -10.04 -26.20
N ILE A 65 17.84 -10.18 -25.73
CA ILE A 65 16.74 -9.27 -26.04
C ILE A 65 16.65 -8.26 -24.91
N ARG A 66 16.75 -6.97 -25.23
CA ARG A 66 16.80 -5.92 -24.21
C ARG A 66 15.54 -5.94 -23.35
N GLY A 67 15.69 -5.88 -22.03
CA GLY A 67 14.58 -5.88 -21.06
C GLY A 67 13.90 -7.23 -20.83
N TRP A 68 14.31 -8.28 -21.55
CA TRP A 68 13.84 -9.65 -21.34
C TRP A 68 15.02 -10.53 -20.93
N SER A 69 14.72 -11.59 -20.19
CA SER A 69 15.73 -12.54 -19.74
C SER A 69 15.37 -13.96 -20.15
N VAL A 70 16.38 -14.80 -20.38
CA VAL A 70 16.21 -16.25 -20.52
C VAL A 70 16.97 -16.96 -19.42
N GLY A 71 16.26 -17.74 -18.61
CA GLY A 71 16.91 -18.60 -17.60
C GLY A 71 17.65 -17.89 -16.47
N SER A 72 17.62 -16.56 -16.42
CA SER A 72 18.59 -15.77 -15.64
C SER A 72 18.60 -16.06 -14.13
N THR A 73 19.81 -15.93 -13.57
CA THR A 73 20.15 -15.88 -12.14
C THR A 73 20.94 -14.62 -11.73
N ASN A 74 21.20 -13.65 -12.64
CA ASN A 74 21.88 -12.36 -12.38
C ASN A 74 21.66 -11.30 -13.52
N GLY A 75 20.41 -10.99 -13.91
CA GLY A 75 20.10 -9.92 -14.88
C GLY A 75 19.61 -10.39 -16.26
N ALA A 76 20.33 -10.07 -17.36
CA ALA A 76 19.87 -10.30 -18.74
C ALA A 76 19.71 -11.78 -19.13
N GLY A 77 20.21 -12.72 -18.32
CA GLY A 77 20.18 -14.15 -18.60
C GLY A 77 21.05 -14.56 -19.78
N THR A 78 20.74 -15.72 -20.35
CA THR A 78 21.40 -16.22 -21.57
C THR A 78 20.58 -15.83 -22.80
N ALA A 79 21.12 -16.01 -24.01
CA ALA A 79 20.31 -15.96 -25.23
C ALA A 79 19.94 -17.36 -25.75
N SER A 80 20.50 -18.42 -25.15
CA SER A 80 20.46 -19.78 -25.68
C SER A 80 19.05 -20.40 -25.77
N GLY A 81 18.10 -19.94 -24.95
CA GLY A 81 16.73 -20.46 -24.94
C GLY A 81 15.79 -19.83 -25.96
N VAL A 82 16.21 -18.77 -26.66
CA VAL A 82 15.37 -18.08 -27.64
C VAL A 82 16.12 -17.74 -28.93
N GLY A 83 15.38 -17.53 -30.02
CA GLY A 83 15.90 -16.96 -31.25
C GLY A 83 14.97 -15.85 -31.73
N ARG A 84 15.50 -14.78 -32.31
CA ARG A 84 14.69 -13.62 -32.67
C ARG A 84 14.67 -13.40 -34.18
N TYR A 85 13.49 -13.22 -34.74
CA TYR A 85 13.28 -12.93 -36.16
C TYR A 85 12.89 -11.47 -36.34
N SER A 86 13.43 -10.84 -37.38
CA SER A 86 13.03 -9.48 -37.79
C SER A 86 11.60 -9.48 -38.34
N GLY A 87 11.02 -8.29 -38.51
CA GLY A 87 9.68 -8.12 -39.06
C GLY A 87 9.44 -8.82 -40.40
N THR A 88 10.43 -8.77 -41.29
CA THR A 88 10.36 -9.44 -42.59
C THR A 88 10.52 -10.96 -42.46
N ALA A 89 11.43 -11.41 -41.58
CA ALA A 89 11.74 -12.83 -41.44
C ALA A 89 10.72 -13.61 -40.60
N SER A 90 10.01 -12.93 -39.69
CA SER A 90 8.95 -13.53 -38.87
C SER A 90 7.69 -13.85 -39.68
N GLY A 91 7.52 -13.21 -40.84
CA GLY A 91 6.31 -13.31 -41.65
C GLY A 91 5.07 -12.72 -40.97
N HIS A 92 5.24 -11.95 -39.89
CA HIS A 92 4.13 -11.30 -39.20
C HIS A 92 3.40 -10.33 -40.15
N PRO A 93 2.06 -10.34 -40.23
CA PRO A 93 1.31 -9.54 -41.20
C PRO A 93 1.56 -8.03 -41.07
N GLU A 94 1.81 -7.55 -39.86
CA GLU A 94 2.16 -6.16 -39.55
C GLU A 94 3.69 -5.89 -39.55
N GLY A 95 4.52 -6.83 -39.98
CA GLY A 95 5.98 -6.68 -40.01
C GLY A 95 6.62 -6.56 -38.62
N LYS A 96 6.03 -7.18 -37.59
CA LYS A 96 6.57 -7.19 -36.23
C LYS A 96 7.66 -8.23 -36.04
N ALA A 97 8.67 -7.89 -35.24
CA ALA A 97 9.66 -8.86 -34.81
C ALA A 97 9.03 -9.92 -33.88
N ALA A 98 9.64 -11.10 -33.86
CA ALA A 98 9.13 -12.25 -33.11
C ALA A 98 10.24 -13.01 -32.41
N VAL A 99 9.89 -13.68 -31.32
CA VAL A 99 10.79 -14.51 -30.53
C VAL A 99 10.34 -15.96 -30.60
N MET A 100 11.25 -16.83 -31.03
CA MET A 100 11.12 -18.27 -31.05
C MET A 100 11.52 -18.88 -29.71
N LEU A 101 10.61 -19.65 -29.10
CA LEU A 101 10.86 -20.38 -27.85
C LEU A 101 11.49 -21.74 -28.18
N ARG A 102 12.77 -21.96 -27.81
CA ARG A 102 13.55 -23.08 -28.35
C ARG A 102 13.54 -24.34 -27.50
N ILE A 103 13.72 -24.17 -26.20
CA ILE A 103 14.07 -25.24 -25.28
C ILE A 103 12.93 -25.43 -24.26
N PRO A 104 12.35 -26.64 -24.16
CA PRO A 104 11.22 -26.91 -23.29
C PRO A 104 11.66 -27.18 -21.84
N ALA A 105 12.29 -26.18 -21.21
CA ALA A 105 12.69 -26.28 -19.82
C ALA A 105 12.60 -24.91 -19.12
N PRO A 106 12.22 -24.88 -17.83
CA PRO A 106 12.08 -23.62 -17.07
C PRO A 106 13.36 -22.78 -17.05
N ALA A 107 14.53 -23.42 -17.03
CA ALA A 107 15.83 -22.76 -17.11
C ALA A 107 16.08 -22.03 -18.44
N TYR A 108 15.19 -22.16 -19.42
CA TYR A 108 15.25 -21.48 -20.73
C TYR A 108 13.97 -20.71 -21.05
N ALA A 109 13.12 -20.49 -20.04
CA ALA A 109 11.91 -19.73 -20.22
C ALA A 109 12.23 -18.25 -20.51
N PHE A 110 11.44 -17.67 -21.43
CA PHE A 110 11.57 -16.28 -21.84
C PHE A 110 10.69 -15.41 -20.95
N LYS A 111 11.29 -14.52 -20.16
CA LYS A 111 10.61 -13.89 -19.04
C LYS A 111 10.88 -12.39 -18.93
N GLN A 112 9.89 -11.66 -18.42
CA GLN A 112 10.00 -10.24 -18.08
C GLN A 112 9.14 -9.91 -16.85
N ARG A 113 9.65 -9.05 -15.96
CA ARG A 113 8.85 -8.47 -14.87
C ARG A 113 8.05 -7.28 -15.37
N LEU A 114 6.76 -7.28 -15.07
CA LEU A 114 5.86 -6.19 -15.41
C LEU A 114 6.02 -5.04 -14.41
N ARG A 115 6.82 -4.03 -14.77
CA ARG A 115 7.20 -2.95 -13.86
C ARG A 115 6.01 -2.10 -13.41
N GLY A 116 6.00 -1.69 -12.15
CA GLY A 116 4.94 -0.85 -11.57
C GLY A 116 3.59 -1.55 -11.37
N VAL A 117 3.50 -2.87 -11.58
CA VAL A 117 2.32 -3.66 -11.23
C VAL A 117 2.41 -4.10 -9.77
N ARG A 118 1.30 -3.98 -9.04
CA ARG A 118 1.22 -4.31 -7.61
C ARG A 118 0.73 -5.73 -7.38
N ALA A 119 1.18 -6.36 -6.28
CA ALA A 119 0.57 -7.60 -5.81
C ALA A 119 -0.94 -7.40 -5.59
N GLY A 120 -1.76 -8.33 -6.07
CA GLY A 120 -3.22 -8.25 -6.08
C GLY A 120 -3.84 -7.59 -7.33
N ALA A 121 -3.03 -7.00 -8.22
CA ALA A 121 -3.54 -6.45 -9.48
C ALA A 121 -4.07 -7.55 -10.40
N GLN A 122 -5.19 -7.30 -11.08
CA GLN A 122 -5.63 -8.14 -12.19
C GLN A 122 -4.91 -7.67 -13.45
N VAL A 123 -4.09 -8.54 -14.04
CA VAL A 123 -3.28 -8.24 -15.22
C VAL A 123 -3.80 -9.04 -16.40
N THR A 124 -3.95 -8.37 -17.55
CA THR A 124 -4.20 -9.02 -18.84
C THR A 124 -3.02 -8.75 -19.76
N VAL A 125 -2.34 -9.83 -20.16
CA VAL A 125 -1.29 -9.83 -21.18
C VAL A 125 -1.93 -10.17 -22.52
N THR A 126 -1.63 -9.37 -23.54
CA THR A 126 -2.01 -9.58 -24.93
C THR A 126 -0.76 -9.84 -25.75
N PHE A 127 -0.79 -10.82 -26.66
CA PHE A 127 0.33 -11.15 -27.53
C PHE A 127 -0.15 -11.85 -28.80
N ASP A 128 0.71 -11.90 -29.81
CA ASP A 128 0.49 -12.61 -31.07
C ASP A 128 1.31 -13.91 -31.06
N ASP A 129 0.81 -14.99 -31.65
CA ASP A 129 1.55 -16.25 -31.74
C ASP A 129 1.50 -16.91 -33.13
N SER A 130 2.48 -17.76 -33.39
CA SER A 130 2.64 -18.47 -34.66
C SER A 130 3.45 -19.75 -34.51
N PRO A 131 3.20 -20.79 -35.32
CA PRO A 131 4.19 -21.85 -35.48
C PRO A 131 5.52 -21.28 -36.02
N SER A 132 6.61 -22.01 -35.80
CA SER A 132 7.96 -21.62 -36.22
C SER A 132 8.07 -21.34 -37.72
N VAL A 133 8.78 -20.29 -38.08
CA VAL A 133 9.19 -20.00 -39.47
C VAL A 133 10.54 -20.59 -39.85
N ALA A 134 11.25 -21.23 -38.92
CA ALA A 134 12.63 -21.67 -39.16
C ALA A 134 12.75 -22.60 -40.38
N THR A 135 13.84 -22.45 -41.13
CA THR A 135 14.13 -23.28 -42.31
C THR A 135 14.24 -24.77 -41.98
N VAL A 136 14.69 -25.09 -40.76
CA VAL A 136 14.85 -26.46 -40.24
C VAL A 136 13.54 -27.15 -39.88
N CYS A 137 12.44 -26.41 -39.73
CA CYS A 137 11.14 -27.00 -39.43
C CYS A 137 10.55 -27.74 -40.64
N THR A 138 10.05 -28.95 -40.39
CA THR A 138 9.37 -29.78 -41.39
C THR A 138 7.84 -29.60 -41.30
N PRO A 139 7.08 -29.85 -42.38
CA PRO A 139 5.61 -29.80 -42.31
C PRO A 139 5.03 -30.74 -41.24
N ALA A 140 5.61 -31.94 -41.05
CA ALA A 140 5.19 -32.84 -39.98
C ALA A 140 5.38 -32.24 -38.57
N SER A 141 6.38 -31.37 -38.39
CA SER A 141 6.67 -30.70 -37.11
C SER A 141 5.63 -29.65 -36.73
N LEU A 142 4.94 -29.10 -37.73
CA LEU A 142 4.00 -27.99 -37.56
C LEU A 142 2.54 -28.40 -37.86
N ALA A 143 2.30 -29.65 -38.28
CA ALA A 143 1.00 -30.15 -38.72
C ALA A 143 -0.10 -30.03 -37.66
N THR A 144 0.25 -30.10 -36.38
CA THR A 144 -0.67 -29.97 -35.23
C THR A 144 -0.49 -28.68 -34.45
N GLY A 145 0.34 -27.75 -34.94
CA GLY A 145 0.81 -26.61 -34.18
C GLY A 145 1.85 -27.00 -33.13
N GLN A 146 2.41 -25.99 -32.46
CA GLN A 146 3.49 -26.14 -31.49
C GLN A 146 3.03 -25.72 -30.09
N PRO A 147 3.15 -26.60 -29.09
CA PRO A 147 2.72 -26.27 -27.73
C PRO A 147 3.70 -25.36 -27.01
N TYR A 148 3.17 -24.48 -26.17
CA TYR A 148 3.88 -23.62 -25.23
C TYR A 148 3.01 -23.27 -24.03
N THR A 149 3.61 -22.70 -23.00
CA THR A 149 2.90 -22.14 -21.85
C THR A 149 3.13 -20.64 -21.72
N VAL A 150 2.12 -19.94 -21.23
CA VAL A 150 2.22 -18.56 -20.72
C VAL A 150 1.82 -18.55 -19.25
N GLU A 151 2.63 -17.91 -18.41
CA GLU A 151 2.41 -17.87 -16.97
C GLU A 151 2.74 -16.48 -16.43
N GLY A 152 1.88 -15.97 -15.55
CA GLY A 152 2.16 -14.80 -14.72
C GLY A 152 2.36 -15.23 -13.26
N ALA A 153 3.34 -14.65 -12.55
CA ALA A 153 3.65 -15.03 -11.17
C ALA A 153 2.41 -14.97 -10.26
N GLY A 154 1.99 -16.14 -9.73
CA GLY A 154 0.80 -16.31 -8.91
C GLY A 154 -0.48 -16.72 -9.66
N GLY A 155 -0.43 -16.74 -10.99
CA GLY A 155 -1.50 -17.14 -11.87
C GLY A 155 -1.47 -18.63 -12.24
N PRO A 156 -2.55 -19.15 -12.83
CA PRO A 156 -2.56 -20.50 -13.39
C PRO A 156 -1.67 -20.57 -14.63
N VAL A 157 -1.01 -21.71 -14.88
CA VAL A 157 -0.32 -21.95 -16.14
C VAL A 157 -1.33 -21.97 -17.29
N GLY A 158 -1.10 -21.14 -18.31
CA GLY A 158 -1.90 -21.12 -19.52
C GLY A 158 -1.29 -21.98 -20.61
N ASP A 159 -1.76 -23.22 -20.74
CA ASP A 159 -1.36 -24.10 -21.84
C ASP A 159 -1.91 -23.59 -23.18
N ARG A 160 -1.05 -23.57 -24.20
CA ARG A 160 -1.38 -23.06 -25.54
C ARG A 160 -0.73 -23.93 -26.60
N THR A 161 -1.37 -23.95 -27.77
CA THR A 161 -0.80 -24.54 -28.99
C THR A 161 -1.04 -23.56 -30.12
N THR A 162 -0.01 -23.23 -30.89
CA THR A 162 -0.09 -22.35 -32.06
C THR A 162 -1.05 -22.92 -33.11
N ALA A 163 -1.42 -22.12 -34.11
CA ALA A 163 -2.05 -22.69 -35.31
C ALA A 163 -1.12 -23.73 -35.99
N PRO A 164 -1.67 -24.73 -36.68
CA PRO A 164 -0.88 -25.62 -37.53
C PRO A 164 -0.40 -24.91 -38.81
N ASP A 165 0.70 -25.37 -39.38
CA ASP A 165 1.22 -24.92 -40.68
C ASP A 165 1.53 -26.14 -41.59
N PRO A 166 0.51 -26.71 -42.24
CA PRO A 166 0.70 -27.84 -43.16
C PRO A 166 1.40 -27.42 -44.46
N ASP A 167 1.40 -26.12 -44.80
CA ASP A 167 1.98 -25.60 -46.03
C ASP A 167 3.50 -25.33 -45.92
N LYS A 168 4.07 -25.53 -44.73
CA LYS A 168 5.50 -25.39 -44.49
C LYS A 168 6.31 -26.28 -45.42
N LYS A 169 7.27 -25.69 -46.12
CA LYS A 169 8.27 -26.41 -46.93
C LYS A 169 9.59 -26.55 -46.16
N ALA A 170 10.15 -27.75 -46.17
CA ALA A 170 11.46 -28.01 -45.58
C ALA A 170 12.56 -27.19 -46.29
N GLY A 171 13.51 -26.65 -45.54
CA GLY A 171 14.62 -25.85 -46.07
C GLY A 171 14.24 -24.42 -46.48
N VAL A 172 12.96 -24.05 -46.42
CA VAL A 172 12.46 -22.71 -46.78
C VAL A 172 11.99 -21.98 -45.54
N LEU A 173 12.32 -20.69 -45.43
CA LEU A 173 11.81 -19.85 -44.35
C LEU A 173 10.28 -19.75 -44.47
N GLY A 174 9.58 -20.06 -43.39
CA GLY A 174 8.12 -20.00 -43.33
C GLY A 174 7.61 -18.56 -43.35
N LYS A 175 6.30 -18.42 -43.60
CA LYS A 175 5.60 -17.13 -43.50
C LYS A 175 4.86 -16.97 -42.16
N GLY A 176 4.82 -18.03 -41.35
CA GLY A 176 4.05 -18.07 -40.11
C GLY A 176 2.55 -18.19 -40.38
N VAL A 177 1.84 -18.72 -39.40
CA VAL A 177 0.37 -18.76 -39.35
C VAL A 177 -0.05 -18.01 -38.09
N TRP A 178 -0.08 -16.69 -38.20
CA TRP A 178 -0.23 -15.79 -37.07
C TRP A 178 -1.67 -15.74 -36.54
N ARG A 179 -1.82 -15.92 -35.23
CA ARG A 179 -3.04 -15.57 -34.50
C ARG A 179 -2.78 -14.32 -33.68
N LEU A 180 -3.58 -13.30 -33.94
CA LEU A 180 -3.40 -11.98 -33.33
C LEU A 180 -4.22 -11.85 -32.04
N GLY A 181 -3.75 -11.04 -31.10
CA GLY A 181 -4.51 -10.61 -29.93
C GLY A 181 -4.87 -11.74 -28.95
N GLN A 182 -4.02 -12.77 -28.84
CA GLN A 182 -4.19 -13.79 -27.80
C GLN A 182 -4.08 -13.14 -26.43
N THR A 183 -4.93 -13.55 -25.49
CA THR A 183 -4.98 -12.97 -24.14
C THR A 183 -4.73 -14.01 -23.06
N TYR A 184 -4.03 -13.59 -22.01
CA TYR A 184 -3.84 -14.34 -20.77
C TYR A 184 -4.05 -13.39 -19.60
N THR A 185 -4.92 -13.78 -18.65
CA THR A 185 -5.26 -12.94 -17.49
C THR A 185 -4.94 -13.68 -16.20
N PHE A 186 -4.33 -12.97 -15.25
CA PHE A 186 -3.99 -13.50 -13.92
C PHE A 186 -4.09 -12.40 -12.85
N THR A 187 -4.10 -12.81 -11.59
CA THR A 187 -3.92 -11.90 -10.46
C THR A 187 -2.47 -11.98 -10.00
N ALA A 188 -1.78 -10.85 -9.93
CA ALA A 188 -0.38 -10.79 -9.52
C ALA A 188 -0.23 -11.26 -8.06
N ALA A 189 0.61 -12.26 -7.78
CA ALA A 189 0.89 -12.67 -6.38
C ALA A 189 2.02 -11.86 -5.72
N GLU A 190 2.83 -11.17 -6.51
CA GLU A 190 3.96 -10.36 -6.03
C GLU A 190 4.00 -9.01 -6.76
N ASN A 191 4.77 -8.05 -6.25
CA ASN A 191 5.00 -6.82 -6.99
C ASN A 191 5.89 -7.09 -8.18
N GLU A 192 5.65 -6.34 -9.26
CA GLU A 192 6.28 -6.54 -10.56
C GLU A 192 6.30 -8.01 -10.99
N PRO A 193 5.11 -8.64 -11.12
CA PRO A 193 5.00 -10.07 -11.36
C PRO A 193 5.75 -10.45 -12.64
N LEU A 194 6.37 -11.61 -12.60
CA LEU A 194 7.08 -12.18 -13.74
C LEU A 194 6.08 -12.78 -14.72
N VAL A 195 6.12 -12.35 -15.98
CA VAL A 195 5.46 -13.03 -17.10
C VAL A 195 6.49 -13.90 -17.81
N THR A 196 6.10 -15.13 -18.10
CA THR A 196 6.99 -16.17 -18.63
C THR A 196 6.33 -16.90 -19.78
N PHE A 197 7.07 -17.09 -20.87
CA PHE A 197 6.72 -17.95 -21.99
C PHE A 197 7.71 -19.12 -22.07
N THR A 198 7.19 -20.35 -22.13
CA THR A 198 8.03 -21.56 -22.17
C THR A 198 7.58 -22.47 -23.31
N SER A 199 8.53 -22.90 -24.15
CA SER A 199 8.24 -23.91 -25.16
C SER A 199 7.84 -25.22 -24.49
N GLN A 200 6.93 -25.98 -25.10
CA GLN A 200 6.65 -27.37 -24.71
C GLN A 200 6.98 -28.33 -25.85
N VAL A 201 7.64 -27.86 -26.91
CA VAL A 201 8.03 -28.68 -28.05
C VAL A 201 9.23 -29.56 -27.67
N PRO A 202 9.09 -30.90 -27.60
CA PRO A 202 10.18 -31.79 -27.21
C PRO A 202 11.40 -31.61 -28.11
N GLN A 203 12.62 -31.67 -27.55
CA GLN A 203 13.87 -31.54 -28.34
C GLN A 203 14.21 -32.78 -29.19
N THR A 204 13.26 -33.69 -29.35
CA THR A 204 13.39 -34.89 -30.16
C THR A 204 12.60 -34.72 -31.46
N GLY A 205 13.04 -35.40 -32.52
CA GLY A 205 12.38 -35.36 -33.83
C GLY A 205 12.31 -33.95 -34.43
N ALA A 206 11.10 -33.40 -34.49
CA ALA A 206 10.72 -32.13 -35.12
C ALA A 206 11.48 -30.87 -34.64
N ASN A 207 11.98 -30.87 -33.40
CA ASN A 207 12.76 -29.77 -32.81
C ASN A 207 14.16 -30.26 -32.37
N ALA A 208 14.71 -31.25 -33.08
CA ALA A 208 16.10 -31.66 -32.90
C ALA A 208 17.04 -30.44 -33.06
N GLY A 209 17.90 -30.19 -32.08
CA GLY A 209 18.78 -29.01 -32.05
C GLY A 209 18.12 -27.71 -31.56
N ALA A 210 16.89 -27.77 -31.03
CA ALA A 210 16.19 -26.63 -30.42
C ALA A 210 16.01 -25.44 -31.40
N ALA A 211 15.77 -25.72 -32.68
CA ALA A 211 15.70 -24.70 -33.72
C ALA A 211 14.32 -24.62 -34.40
N CYS A 212 13.33 -25.33 -33.86
CA CYS A 212 11.96 -25.35 -34.35
C CYS A 212 10.97 -25.20 -33.19
N GLY A 213 10.64 -23.96 -32.81
CA GLY A 213 9.75 -23.69 -31.70
C GLY A 213 8.74 -22.57 -31.98
N PRO A 214 7.70 -22.44 -31.14
CA PRO A 214 6.63 -21.47 -31.35
C PRO A 214 7.17 -20.04 -31.27
N LEU A 215 6.57 -19.15 -32.05
CA LEU A 215 6.88 -17.73 -32.09
C LEU A 215 5.88 -16.94 -31.25
N ILE A 216 6.40 -15.94 -30.54
CA ILE A 216 5.64 -14.93 -29.81
C ILE A 216 6.02 -13.55 -30.35
N ALA A 217 5.02 -12.68 -30.56
CA ALA A 217 5.21 -11.31 -30.99
C ALA A 217 4.28 -10.36 -30.20
N ASP A 218 4.59 -9.06 -30.26
CA ASP A 218 3.70 -7.97 -29.83
C ASP A 218 3.14 -8.08 -28.40
N VAL A 219 4.00 -8.32 -27.42
CA VAL A 219 3.55 -8.46 -26.05
C VAL A 219 3.17 -7.10 -25.47
N ARG A 220 1.93 -6.99 -24.99
CA ARG A 220 1.35 -5.81 -24.35
C ARG A 220 0.66 -6.24 -23.07
N ALA A 221 0.50 -5.33 -22.12
CA ALA A 221 -0.22 -5.62 -20.89
C ALA A 221 -1.04 -4.43 -20.40
N VAL A 222 -2.15 -4.75 -19.74
CA VAL A 222 -2.96 -3.82 -18.97
C VAL A 222 -3.19 -4.38 -17.58
N GLN A 223 -3.38 -3.51 -16.59
CA GLN A 223 -3.72 -3.90 -15.24
C GLN A 223 -4.95 -3.16 -14.71
N ILE A 224 -5.66 -3.80 -13.80
CA ILE A 224 -6.58 -3.16 -12.87
C ILE A 224 -5.87 -3.20 -11.52
N PRO A 225 -5.35 -2.07 -11.02
CA PRO A 225 -4.63 -2.03 -9.75
C PRO A 225 -5.52 -2.44 -8.58
N PRO A 226 -4.97 -3.09 -7.54
CA PRO A 226 -5.71 -3.42 -6.33
C PRO A 226 -6.07 -2.14 -5.56
N PRO A 227 -7.17 -2.13 -4.79
CA PRO A 227 -7.44 -1.04 -3.87
C PRO A 227 -6.35 -0.98 -2.78
N VAL A 228 -6.16 0.21 -2.20
CA VAL A 228 -5.26 0.39 -1.06
C VAL A 228 -5.81 -0.34 0.16
N ASP A 229 -5.05 -1.29 0.70
CA ASP A 229 -5.41 -1.96 1.95
C ASP A 229 -4.99 -1.12 3.16
N LYS A 230 -5.96 -0.42 3.74
CA LYS A 230 -5.76 0.41 4.94
C LYS A 230 -5.87 -0.37 6.26
N THR A 231 -6.12 -1.67 6.21
CA THR A 231 -6.31 -2.50 7.40
C THR A 231 -5.01 -3.06 7.95
N ILE A 232 -3.93 -3.05 7.15
CA ILE A 232 -2.62 -3.54 7.54
C ILE A 232 -2.07 -2.69 8.71
N PRO A 233 -1.80 -3.29 9.89
CA PRO A 233 -1.28 -2.56 11.02
C PRO A 233 0.17 -2.14 10.81
N LYS A 234 0.58 -1.03 11.42
CA LYS A 234 1.95 -0.46 11.31
C LYS A 234 3.08 -1.43 11.70
N THR A 235 2.77 -2.45 12.50
CA THR A 235 3.73 -3.47 12.98
C THR A 235 3.83 -4.69 12.07
N ALA A 236 2.99 -4.80 11.04
CA ALA A 236 2.98 -5.93 10.11
C ALA A 236 2.97 -5.41 8.66
N LEU A 237 3.85 -4.45 8.38
CA LEU A 237 4.01 -3.93 7.02
C LEU A 237 4.43 -5.05 6.06
N PRO A 238 4.00 -4.99 4.79
CA PRO A 238 4.46 -5.93 3.78
C PRO A 238 5.99 -5.93 3.67
N PRO A 239 6.61 -7.10 3.41
CA PRO A 239 8.05 -7.17 3.23
C PRO A 239 8.50 -6.37 2.00
N SER A 240 9.66 -5.76 2.10
CA SER A 240 10.38 -5.12 1.00
C SER A 240 10.83 -6.17 -0.02
N GLU A 241 10.86 -5.77 -1.28
CA GLU A 241 11.20 -6.66 -2.40
C GLU A 241 12.24 -6.00 -3.30
N ALA A 242 13.32 -6.72 -3.61
CA ALA A 242 14.38 -6.23 -4.47
C ALA A 242 14.51 -7.04 -5.75
N PHE A 243 14.90 -6.36 -6.83
CA PHE A 243 15.05 -6.91 -8.16
C PHE A 243 16.31 -6.37 -8.83
N TYR A 244 16.93 -7.21 -9.65
CA TYR A 244 17.97 -6.82 -10.60
C TYR A 244 17.57 -7.33 -11.98
N GLY A 245 17.24 -6.40 -12.89
CA GLY A 245 16.56 -6.76 -14.14
C GLY A 245 15.26 -7.49 -13.85
N ASN A 246 15.09 -8.70 -14.39
CA ASN A 246 13.90 -9.54 -14.20
C ASN A 246 14.02 -10.53 -13.03
N ASP A 247 15.17 -10.59 -12.34
CA ASP A 247 15.38 -11.54 -11.26
C ASP A 247 15.13 -10.91 -9.90
N ARG A 248 14.50 -11.68 -9.00
CA ARG A 248 14.36 -11.32 -7.59
C ARG A 248 15.72 -11.43 -6.90
N ARG A 249 16.03 -10.48 -6.03
CA ARG A 249 17.28 -10.40 -5.28
C ARG A 249 17.02 -10.26 -3.78
N PRO A 250 17.97 -10.67 -2.93
CA PRO A 250 17.94 -10.31 -1.52
C PRO A 250 17.87 -8.79 -1.34
N VAL A 251 17.01 -8.32 -0.44
CA VAL A 251 16.86 -6.88 -0.12
C VAL A 251 18.19 -6.27 0.32
N ALA A 252 19.00 -7.04 1.06
CA ALA A 252 20.32 -6.61 1.53
C ALA A 252 21.27 -6.22 0.38
N ASP A 253 21.24 -6.91 -0.77
CA ASP A 253 22.10 -6.59 -1.92
C ASP A 253 21.78 -5.20 -2.47
N MET A 254 20.49 -4.92 -2.63
CA MET A 254 20.02 -3.64 -3.15
C MET A 254 20.22 -2.50 -2.16
N VAL A 255 20.01 -2.76 -0.86
CA VAL A 255 20.34 -1.79 0.20
C VAL A 255 21.83 -1.46 0.18
N ASN A 256 22.72 -2.46 0.08
CA ASN A 256 24.16 -2.24 -0.03
C ASN A 256 24.51 -1.40 -1.27
N TYR A 257 23.86 -1.67 -2.40
CA TYR A 257 24.04 -0.91 -3.63
C TYR A 257 23.64 0.57 -3.47
N CYS A 258 22.41 0.82 -3.01
CA CYS A 258 21.87 2.17 -2.86
C CYS A 258 22.55 2.97 -1.75
N ALA A 259 22.93 2.32 -0.65
CA ALA A 259 23.62 2.96 0.47
C ALA A 259 25.07 3.32 0.14
N GLY A 260 25.66 2.75 -0.92
CA GLY A 260 27.08 2.92 -1.25
C GLY A 260 27.46 4.33 -1.74
N ALA A 261 26.53 5.13 -2.25
CA ALA A 261 26.78 6.55 -2.57
C ALA A 261 25.47 7.32 -2.79
N LEU A 262 25.50 8.63 -2.52
CA LEU A 262 24.39 9.53 -2.83
C LEU A 262 24.11 9.55 -4.33
N GLY A 263 22.83 9.65 -4.69
CA GLY A 263 22.38 9.71 -6.08
C GLY A 263 22.39 8.38 -6.83
N ARG A 264 23.00 7.30 -6.29
CA ARG A 264 22.98 5.94 -6.92
C ARG A 264 21.59 5.38 -7.09
N CYS A 265 20.69 5.72 -6.18
CA CYS A 265 19.29 5.40 -6.28
C CYS A 265 18.44 6.64 -6.07
N LEU A 266 17.27 6.65 -6.71
CA LEU A 266 16.21 7.63 -6.50
C LEU A 266 15.02 6.93 -5.84
N PHE A 267 14.51 7.49 -4.75
CA PHE A 267 13.24 7.06 -4.20
C PHE A 267 12.09 7.74 -4.94
N THR A 268 11.11 6.96 -5.41
CA THR A 268 9.88 7.48 -6.01
C THR A 268 8.70 6.97 -5.19
N PRO A 269 7.98 7.84 -4.45
CA PRO A 269 6.82 7.43 -3.68
C PRO A 269 5.66 7.06 -4.62
N ASP A 270 5.01 5.94 -4.33
CA ASP A 270 3.75 5.59 -4.96
C ASP A 270 2.62 6.37 -4.27
N LYS A 271 2.19 7.46 -4.91
CA LYS A 271 1.17 8.36 -4.37
C LYS A 271 -0.20 7.70 -4.22
N ALA A 272 -0.52 6.68 -5.02
CA ALA A 272 -1.81 6.02 -4.96
C ALA A 272 -1.93 5.15 -3.69
N TYR A 273 -0.81 4.57 -3.24
CA TYR A 273 -0.75 3.70 -2.06
C TYR A 273 -0.14 4.35 -0.82
N SER A 274 0.37 5.58 -0.94
CA SER A 274 0.87 6.37 0.19
C SER A 274 -0.22 7.29 0.75
N TYR A 275 -0.46 7.23 2.06
CA TYR A 275 -1.50 8.01 2.71
C TYR A 275 -1.17 8.37 4.16
N ALA A 276 -1.69 9.51 4.61
CA ALA A 276 -1.69 9.88 6.02
C ALA A 276 -2.93 9.31 6.72
N TYR A 277 -2.78 8.92 7.98
CA TYR A 277 -3.86 8.39 8.81
C TYR A 277 -3.62 8.65 10.29
N TYR A 278 -4.68 8.55 11.10
CA TYR A 278 -4.57 8.59 12.55
C TYR A 278 -4.45 7.17 13.10
N GLU A 279 -3.54 6.95 14.06
CA GLU A 279 -3.51 5.69 14.81
C GLU A 279 -4.84 5.43 15.54
N PRO A 280 -5.13 4.19 15.97
CA PRO A 280 -6.11 3.97 17.03
C PRO A 280 -5.76 4.83 18.26
N ALA A 281 -6.77 5.39 18.93
CA ALA A 281 -6.54 6.18 20.13
C ALA A 281 -5.91 5.30 21.24
N GLN A 282 -4.85 5.78 21.86
CA GLN A 282 -4.13 5.09 22.94
C GLN A 282 -4.23 5.89 24.23
N LEU A 283 -4.42 5.16 25.34
CA LEU A 283 -4.34 5.71 26.69
C LEU A 283 -2.88 6.06 27.01
N ASN A 284 -2.52 7.35 27.01
CA ASN A 284 -1.13 7.79 27.23
C ASN A 284 -0.81 8.16 28.67
N SER A 285 -1.73 7.93 29.60
CA SER A 285 -1.56 8.32 31.01
C SER A 285 -2.48 7.54 31.92
N ASP A 286 -2.12 7.47 33.19
CA ASP A 286 -2.97 6.90 34.23
C ASP A 286 -4.35 7.59 34.27
N THR A 287 -5.37 6.78 34.49
CA THR A 287 -6.72 7.26 34.82
C THR A 287 -6.71 7.96 36.16
N TYR A 288 -7.22 9.19 36.20
CA TYR A 288 -7.39 9.95 37.41
C TYR A 288 -8.80 9.76 37.98
N ILE A 289 -8.90 9.61 39.30
CA ILE A 289 -10.15 9.35 40.02
C ILE A 289 -10.42 10.52 40.96
N ASN A 290 -11.50 11.28 40.77
CA ASN A 290 -11.87 12.38 41.67
C ASN A 290 -12.71 11.93 42.87
N CYS A 291 -12.03 11.48 43.95
CA CYS A 291 -12.69 11.07 45.20
C CYS A 291 -13.24 12.26 46.04
N THR A 292 -13.02 13.49 45.60
CA THR A 292 -13.41 14.71 46.34
C THR A 292 -14.87 15.10 46.05
N ARG A 293 -15.38 16.09 46.79
CA ARG A 293 -16.71 16.68 46.53
C ARG A 293 -16.68 17.86 45.57
N ASN A 294 -15.49 18.30 45.13
CA ASN A 294 -15.32 19.47 44.30
C ASN A 294 -14.87 19.07 42.89
N THR A 295 -15.23 19.86 41.89
CA THR A 295 -14.65 19.75 40.56
C THR A 295 -13.15 20.02 40.66
N LEU A 296 -12.35 19.15 40.07
CA LEU A 296 -10.91 19.33 39.99
C LEU A 296 -10.53 19.88 38.62
N ASN A 297 -9.69 20.91 38.63
CA ASN A 297 -9.07 21.47 37.44
C ASN A 297 -7.57 21.22 37.55
N ARG A 298 -7.05 20.31 36.71
CA ARG A 298 -5.67 19.86 36.80
C ARG A 298 -4.99 19.96 35.45
N THR A 299 -3.82 20.54 35.45
CA THR A 299 -2.94 20.55 34.28
C THR A 299 -1.87 19.47 34.45
N ARG A 300 -1.68 18.62 33.44
CA ARG A 300 -0.60 17.62 33.42
C ARG A 300 0.08 17.52 32.05
N PRO A 301 1.40 17.25 32.00
CA PRO A 301 2.07 16.89 30.76
C PRO A 301 1.61 15.50 30.31
N VAL A 302 1.47 15.34 29.00
CA VAL A 302 1.20 14.10 28.30
C VAL A 302 2.32 13.93 27.29
N ASP A 303 3.09 12.87 27.44
CA ASP A 303 4.18 12.54 26.52
C ASP A 303 3.67 11.68 25.37
N PHE A 304 4.26 11.92 24.20
CA PHE A 304 3.99 11.26 22.95
C PHE A 304 5.33 10.77 22.42
N SER A 305 5.48 9.46 22.24
CA SER A 305 6.61 8.92 21.50
C SER A 305 6.10 8.14 20.30
N GLY A 306 6.55 8.53 19.11
CA GLY A 306 6.20 7.86 17.87
C GLY A 306 7.37 7.05 17.37
N ARG A 307 7.27 5.72 17.33
CA ARG A 307 8.24 4.90 16.60
C ARG A 307 7.85 4.80 15.14
N SER A 308 8.85 4.74 14.26
CA SER A 308 8.68 4.43 12.84
C SER A 308 8.92 2.95 12.55
N TYR A 309 8.28 2.44 11.50
CA TYR A 309 8.27 1.03 11.13
C TYR A 309 8.68 0.84 9.66
N GLY A 310 9.36 -0.26 9.41
CA GLY A 310 9.89 -0.70 8.12
C GLY A 310 10.67 -1.99 8.35
N ASP A 311 10.90 -2.76 7.29
CA ASP A 311 11.56 -4.06 7.34
C ASP A 311 12.96 -4.05 6.70
N LEU A 312 13.43 -2.87 6.29
CA LEU A 312 14.74 -2.73 5.68
C LEU A 312 15.86 -3.08 6.67
N PRO A 313 16.95 -3.72 6.19
CA PRO A 313 18.17 -3.93 6.96
C PRO A 313 18.70 -2.66 7.64
N ALA A 314 19.33 -2.80 8.82
CA ALA A 314 19.78 -1.67 9.64
C ALA A 314 20.73 -0.69 8.91
N ASN A 315 21.53 -1.19 7.98
CA ASN A 315 22.45 -0.39 7.16
C ASN A 315 21.74 0.47 6.10
N ALA A 316 20.45 0.23 5.81
CA ALA A 316 19.62 1.17 5.07
C ALA A 316 19.42 2.48 5.84
N GLY A 317 19.52 2.44 7.18
CA GLY A 317 19.22 3.57 8.05
C GLY A 317 17.79 4.08 7.95
N LEU A 318 16.88 3.19 7.55
CA LEU A 318 15.45 3.43 7.42
C LEU A 318 14.70 2.32 8.18
N PRO A 319 13.76 2.66 9.07
CA PRO A 319 13.52 3.99 9.63
C PRO A 319 14.58 4.35 10.71
N GLY A 320 15.53 5.24 10.38
CA GLY A 320 16.48 5.91 11.30
C GLY A 320 17.38 4.99 12.16
N SER A 321 18.62 4.73 11.73
CA SER A 321 19.56 3.86 12.49
C SER A 321 20.69 4.58 13.26
N GLY A 322 20.61 5.90 13.49
CA GLY A 322 21.60 6.60 14.33
C GLY A 322 21.56 8.13 14.21
N THR A 323 22.58 8.79 14.75
CA THR A 323 22.76 10.26 14.67
C THR A 323 23.21 10.74 13.27
N THR A 324 23.68 9.82 12.42
CA THR A 324 24.10 10.12 11.05
C THR A 324 23.00 9.73 10.06
N VAL A 325 22.57 10.68 9.23
CA VAL A 325 21.57 10.43 8.17
C VAL A 325 22.17 9.52 7.10
N SER A 326 21.58 8.33 6.92
CA SER A 326 22.06 7.37 5.91
C SER A 326 21.86 7.89 4.48
N VAL A 327 22.66 7.39 3.54
CA VAL A 327 22.53 7.70 2.11
C VAL A 327 21.12 7.41 1.59
N MET A 328 20.52 6.28 1.99
CA MET A 328 19.15 5.95 1.59
C MET A 328 18.11 6.86 2.24
N ALA A 329 18.31 7.32 3.48
CA ALA A 329 17.44 8.31 4.10
C ALA A 329 17.47 9.67 3.38
N GLN A 330 18.64 10.07 2.85
CA GLN A 330 18.77 11.26 2.00
C GLN A 330 18.05 11.07 0.67
N GLN A 331 18.19 9.89 0.03
CA GLN A 331 17.47 9.55 -1.20
C GLN A 331 15.95 9.50 -1.01
N PHE A 332 15.48 8.95 0.13
CA PHE A 332 14.07 8.96 0.52
C PHE A 332 13.55 10.39 0.70
N THR A 333 14.32 11.23 1.39
CA THR A 333 13.99 12.64 1.63
C THR A 333 13.91 13.41 0.32
N ALA A 334 14.87 13.19 -0.59
CA ALA A 334 14.86 13.81 -1.92
C ALA A 334 13.63 13.39 -2.74
N GLY A 335 13.26 12.11 -2.69
CA GLY A 335 12.09 11.56 -3.41
C GLY A 335 10.73 12.00 -2.88
N THR A 336 10.61 12.14 -1.56
CA THR A 336 9.36 12.55 -0.90
C THR A 336 9.24 14.05 -0.67
N GLY A 337 10.35 14.79 -0.78
CA GLY A 337 10.46 16.19 -0.39
C GLY A 337 10.35 16.42 1.13
N ARG A 338 10.46 15.36 1.94
CA ARG A 338 10.23 15.41 3.39
C ARG A 338 11.25 14.54 4.11
N ALA A 339 11.88 15.08 5.16
CA ALA A 339 12.70 14.30 6.08
C ALA A 339 11.79 13.82 7.22
N PRO A 340 11.52 12.52 7.37
CA PRO A 340 10.75 12.02 8.50
C PRO A 340 11.46 12.25 9.81
N ASP A 341 10.70 12.62 10.84
CA ASP A 341 11.16 12.39 12.20
C ASP A 341 10.94 10.90 12.53
N TRP A 342 12.03 10.14 12.61
CA TRP A 342 11.96 8.69 12.76
C TRP A 342 11.56 8.26 14.17
N ALA A 343 11.77 9.12 15.17
CA ALA A 343 11.49 8.84 16.57
C ALA A 343 11.11 10.12 17.35
N PRO A 344 10.06 10.87 16.93
CA PRO A 344 9.65 12.06 17.63
C PRO A 344 9.25 11.73 19.06
N SER A 345 9.73 12.56 19.98
CA SER A 345 9.10 12.74 21.28
C SER A 345 8.49 14.14 21.35
N THR A 346 7.23 14.23 21.75
CA THR A 346 6.58 15.50 22.03
C THR A 346 5.91 15.42 23.39
N THR A 347 5.91 16.53 24.12
CA THR A 347 5.17 16.67 25.38
C THR A 347 4.12 17.75 25.17
N ARG A 348 2.85 17.45 25.48
CA ARG A 348 1.78 18.45 25.48
C ARG A 348 1.16 18.56 26.85
N THR A 349 0.89 19.78 27.26
CA THR A 349 0.20 20.06 28.52
C THR A 349 -1.30 20.04 28.31
N VAL A 350 -2.02 19.19 29.04
CA VAL A 350 -3.48 19.05 28.98
C VAL A 350 -4.09 19.51 30.30
N THR A 351 -5.11 20.35 30.21
CA THR A 351 -5.90 20.78 31.38
C THR A 351 -7.19 19.97 31.41
N GLU A 352 -7.33 19.15 32.44
CA GLU A 352 -8.47 18.27 32.69
C GLU A 352 -9.43 18.93 33.69
N ILE A 353 -10.72 18.87 33.37
CA ILE A 353 -11.80 19.20 34.31
C ILE A 353 -12.52 17.90 34.67
N VAL A 354 -12.49 17.51 35.94
CA VAL A 354 -13.05 16.22 36.43
C VAL A 354 -14.10 16.48 37.50
N GLN A 355 -15.34 16.06 37.27
CA GLN A 355 -16.42 16.26 38.26
C GLN A 355 -16.29 15.30 39.45
N PRO A 356 -16.95 15.59 40.58
CA PRO A 356 -17.02 14.67 41.71
C PRO A 356 -17.56 13.29 41.27
N ALA A 357 -16.95 12.22 41.77
CA ALA A 357 -17.32 10.83 41.45
C ALA A 357 -17.12 10.42 39.97
N GLU A 358 -16.30 11.15 39.22
CA GLU A 358 -15.84 10.76 37.88
C GLU A 358 -14.39 10.28 37.86
N ALA A 359 -14.12 9.37 36.93
CA ALA A 359 -12.79 9.04 36.46
C ALA A 359 -12.53 9.77 35.15
N SER A 360 -11.30 10.28 34.95
CA SER A 360 -10.86 10.93 33.72
C SER A 360 -9.58 10.31 33.20
N TRP A 361 -9.48 10.22 31.88
CA TRP A 361 -8.28 9.74 31.22
C TRP A 361 -8.01 10.49 29.92
N ILE A 362 -6.75 10.53 29.52
CA ILE A 362 -6.33 11.10 28.24
C ILE A 362 -6.06 10.00 27.23
N GLU A 363 -6.76 10.10 26.12
CA GLU A 363 -6.45 9.37 24.91
C GLU A 363 -5.70 10.26 23.93
N THR A 364 -4.71 9.69 23.27
CA THR A 364 -3.96 10.36 22.22
C THR A 364 -4.09 9.62 20.92
N GLN A 365 -4.08 10.36 19.83
CA GLN A 365 -4.19 9.82 18.49
C GLN A 365 -3.13 10.47 17.62
N ALA A 366 -2.02 9.77 17.41
CA ALA A 366 -0.89 10.27 16.64
C ALA A 366 -1.21 10.30 15.15
N GLY A 367 -0.80 11.38 14.48
CA GLY A 367 -0.79 11.46 13.02
C GLY A 367 0.35 10.65 12.44
N ARG A 368 0.07 9.79 11.45
CA ARG A 368 1.08 8.99 10.75
C ARG A 368 0.97 9.09 9.25
N ARG A 369 2.06 8.71 8.59
CA ARG A 369 2.14 8.56 7.15
C ARG A 369 2.68 7.19 6.79
N ARG A 370 1.88 6.44 6.02
CA ARG A 370 2.34 5.27 5.28
C ARG A 370 2.86 5.74 3.93
N THR A 371 4.11 5.45 3.65
CA THR A 371 4.75 5.74 2.36
C THR A 371 5.21 4.43 1.74
N GLU A 372 4.61 4.11 0.60
CA GLU A 372 5.05 3.02 -0.26
C GLU A 372 5.83 3.63 -1.42
N GLY A 373 6.82 2.91 -1.94
CA GLY A 373 7.56 3.41 -3.10
C GLY A 373 8.72 2.55 -3.49
N TRP A 374 9.47 3.07 -4.46
CA TRP A 374 10.56 2.35 -5.11
C TRP A 374 11.85 3.14 -5.03
N PHE A 375 12.92 2.51 -4.55
CA PHE A 375 14.28 2.90 -4.87
C PHE A 375 14.67 2.30 -6.22
N THR A 376 14.97 3.13 -7.20
CA THR A 376 15.44 2.68 -8.52
C THR A 376 16.85 3.20 -8.78
N MET A 377 17.67 2.42 -9.47
CA MET A 377 19.01 2.83 -9.90
C MET A 377 18.95 4.15 -10.67
N ASN A 378 19.84 5.08 -10.32
CA ASN A 378 19.94 6.39 -10.94
C ASN A 378 21.42 6.75 -11.24
N PRO A 379 21.75 7.14 -12.49
CA PRO A 379 20.88 7.15 -13.67
C PRO A 379 20.41 5.74 -14.06
N ALA A 380 19.26 5.65 -14.73
CA ALA A 380 18.76 4.38 -15.24
C ALA A 380 19.75 3.80 -16.28
N PRO A 381 20.01 2.48 -16.26
CA PRO A 381 20.94 1.86 -17.21
C PRO A 381 20.35 1.81 -18.62
N ALA A 382 21.22 1.79 -19.63
CA ALA A 382 20.81 1.65 -21.03
C ALA A 382 20.13 0.30 -21.33
N ASP A 383 20.53 -0.76 -20.61
CA ASP A 383 19.83 -2.04 -20.60
C ASP A 383 19.02 -2.17 -19.30
N PRO A 384 17.68 -2.21 -19.38
CA PRO A 384 16.80 -2.42 -18.23
C PRO A 384 17.08 -3.73 -17.46
N ASN A 385 17.76 -4.70 -18.07
CA ASN A 385 18.17 -5.93 -17.39
C ASN A 385 19.30 -5.73 -16.36
N ALA A 386 19.99 -4.58 -16.39
CA ALA A 386 21.00 -4.20 -15.40
C ALA A 386 20.47 -3.23 -14.34
N GLU A 387 19.15 -3.06 -14.26
CA GLU A 387 18.53 -2.09 -13.36
C GLU A 387 18.22 -2.70 -12.00
N TRP A 388 18.75 -2.06 -10.97
CA TRP A 388 18.42 -2.33 -9.58
C TRP A 388 17.14 -1.60 -9.16
N ARG A 389 16.23 -2.33 -8.50
CA ARG A 389 14.96 -1.80 -8.00
C ARG A 389 14.63 -2.40 -6.64
N LEU A 390 14.14 -1.60 -5.69
CA LEU A 390 13.70 -2.03 -4.36
C LEU A 390 12.38 -1.35 -4.02
N TYR A 391 11.34 -2.16 -3.85
CA TYR A 391 10.10 -1.73 -3.26
C TYR A 391 10.16 -1.82 -1.75
N THR A 392 9.63 -0.81 -1.06
CA THR A 392 9.55 -0.80 0.40
C THR A 392 8.32 -0.05 0.90
N VAL A 393 7.90 -0.40 2.12
CA VAL A 393 6.84 0.29 2.86
C VAL A 393 7.43 0.83 4.15
N LEU A 394 7.31 2.14 4.33
CA LEU A 394 7.72 2.82 5.56
C LEU A 394 6.52 3.49 6.20
N ASP A 395 6.45 3.40 7.51
CA ASP A 395 5.34 3.96 8.29
C ASP A 395 5.90 4.77 9.46
N TYR A 396 5.73 6.09 9.40
CA TYR A 396 6.38 7.02 10.32
C TYR A 396 5.42 8.12 10.81
N PRO A 397 5.68 8.73 11.98
CA PRO A 397 4.92 9.89 12.45
C PRO A 397 4.96 11.04 11.45
N THR A 398 3.86 11.78 11.29
CA THR A 398 3.77 12.87 10.32
C THR A 398 3.18 14.14 10.93
N THR A 399 3.65 15.27 10.46
CA THR A 399 3.07 16.60 10.77
C THR A 399 1.96 17.00 9.81
N GLU A 400 1.65 16.18 8.79
CA GLU A 400 0.50 16.41 7.89
C GLU A 400 -0.84 16.32 8.60
N LEU A 401 -0.89 15.55 9.68
CA LEU A 401 -2.05 15.41 10.55
C LEU A 401 -1.62 15.85 11.94
N SER A 402 -2.25 16.87 12.49
CA SER A 402 -2.00 17.29 13.87
C SER A 402 -2.47 16.22 14.84
N ASP A 403 -1.61 15.80 15.77
CA ASP A 403 -2.02 14.80 16.78
C ASP A 403 -3.23 15.28 17.56
N ARG A 404 -4.13 14.35 17.84
CA ARG A 404 -5.34 14.61 18.60
C ARG A 404 -5.18 14.15 20.03
N VAL A 405 -5.75 14.93 20.93
CA VAL A 405 -5.75 14.67 22.36
C VAL A 405 -7.19 14.75 22.81
N TYR A 406 -7.67 13.67 23.41
CA TYR A 406 -9.03 13.54 23.90
C TYR A 406 -8.99 13.41 25.41
N GLN A 407 -9.62 14.35 26.11
CA GLN A 407 -10.00 14.11 27.49
C GLN A 407 -11.31 13.30 27.48
N ARG A 408 -11.30 12.14 28.12
CA ARG A 408 -12.52 11.41 28.44
C ARG A 408 -12.80 11.48 29.93
N THR A 409 -14.08 11.46 30.26
CA THR A 409 -14.58 11.31 31.62
C THR A 409 -15.69 10.27 31.64
N GLY A 410 -15.86 9.62 32.78
CA GLY A 410 -16.93 8.64 32.98
C GLY A 410 -17.20 8.41 34.46
N PRO A 411 -18.35 7.82 34.80
CA PRO A 411 -18.66 7.49 36.19
C PRO A 411 -17.64 6.47 36.73
N MET A 412 -17.24 6.65 37.98
CA MET A 412 -16.42 5.64 38.66
C MET A 412 -17.13 4.29 38.74
N THR A 413 -16.37 3.23 38.52
CA THR A 413 -16.78 1.85 38.79
C THR A 413 -17.04 1.63 40.30
N PRO A 414 -17.82 0.60 40.69
CA PRO A 414 -18.08 0.31 42.10
C PRO A 414 -16.80 0.10 42.94
N SER A 415 -15.78 -0.56 42.38
CA SER A 415 -14.49 -0.78 43.03
C SER A 415 -13.71 0.52 43.25
N GLU A 416 -13.71 1.43 42.27
CA GLU A 416 -13.09 2.76 42.40
C GLU A 416 -13.80 3.60 43.48
N LYS A 417 -15.14 3.55 43.53
CA LYS A 417 -15.92 4.22 44.58
C LYS A 417 -15.60 3.67 45.96
N GLN A 418 -15.46 2.35 46.09
CA GLN A 418 -15.11 1.72 47.36
C GLN A 418 -13.71 2.12 47.83
N ARG A 419 -12.75 2.25 46.90
CA ARG A 419 -11.40 2.76 47.20
C ARG A 419 -11.42 4.22 47.67
N CYS A 420 -12.23 5.06 47.03
CA CYS A 420 -12.45 6.43 47.49
C CYS A 420 -13.11 6.52 48.88
N GLN A 421 -13.85 5.49 49.30
CA GLN A 421 -14.44 5.42 50.63
C GLN A 421 -13.45 4.90 51.68
N SER A 422 -12.60 3.94 51.34
CA SER A 422 -11.56 3.41 52.24
C SER A 422 -10.44 4.40 52.52
N ASP A 423 -10.10 5.25 51.54
CA ASP A 423 -9.02 6.24 51.66
C ASP A 423 -9.47 7.56 52.31
N ARG A 424 -10.75 7.67 52.72
CA ARG A 424 -11.19 8.76 53.60
C ARG A 424 -10.75 8.41 55.01
N PRO A 425 -9.88 9.21 55.67
CA PRO A 425 -9.75 9.13 57.12
C PRO A 425 -11.11 9.55 57.68
N ALA A 426 -11.94 8.58 58.03
CA ALA A 426 -13.02 8.86 58.95
C ALA A 426 -12.31 9.22 60.26
N ALA A 427 -12.22 10.51 60.58
CA ALA A 427 -11.99 10.90 61.95
C ALA A 427 -12.98 10.08 62.79
N PRO A 428 -12.52 9.36 63.83
CA PRO A 428 -13.45 8.65 64.70
C PRO A 428 -14.51 9.65 65.11
N ALA A 429 -15.78 9.36 64.83
CA ALA A 429 -16.84 10.12 65.46
C ALA A 429 -16.55 10.06 66.98
N PRO A 430 -16.56 11.19 67.70
CA PRO A 430 -16.51 11.15 69.15
C PRO A 430 -17.53 10.11 69.61
N VAL A 431 -17.08 9.20 70.46
CA VAL A 431 -17.87 8.02 70.88
C VAL A 431 -19.26 8.49 71.32
N GLY A 432 -20.30 8.09 70.58
CA GLY A 432 -21.67 8.57 70.81
C GLY A 432 -22.64 8.50 69.61
N ALA A 433 -22.19 8.14 68.40
CA ALA A 433 -23.03 8.13 67.19
C ALA A 433 -24.07 6.99 67.10
N GLY A 434 -24.48 6.39 68.23
CA GLY A 434 -25.53 5.38 68.29
C GLY A 434 -26.95 5.97 68.45
N THR A 435 -27.09 7.28 68.62
CA THR A 435 -28.39 7.91 68.88
C THR A 435 -28.80 8.81 67.70
N PRO A 436 -29.94 8.56 67.03
CA PRO A 436 -30.49 9.49 66.05
C PRO A 436 -30.80 10.83 66.70
N ALA A 437 -30.59 11.94 65.99
CA ALA A 437 -31.01 13.27 66.45
C ALA A 437 -32.55 13.32 66.54
N VAL A 438 -33.10 13.15 67.74
CA VAL A 438 -34.53 13.32 68.00
C VAL A 438 -34.82 14.81 68.08
N GLY A 439 -35.65 15.32 67.17
CA GLY A 439 -36.13 16.69 67.19
C GLY A 439 -36.99 16.95 68.43
N LEU A 440 -36.39 17.59 69.44
CA LEU A 440 -37.12 18.14 70.58
C LEU A 440 -37.91 19.37 70.11
N ARG A 441 -39.21 19.18 69.86
CA ARG A 441 -40.20 20.25 69.97
C ARG A 441 -40.26 20.65 71.44
N LEU A 442 -39.69 21.80 71.78
CA LEU A 442 -39.98 22.48 73.03
C LEU A 442 -40.77 23.76 72.75
N SER A 443 -41.99 23.72 73.27
CA SER A 443 -42.97 24.79 73.39
C SER A 443 -42.39 26.01 74.10
N ARG A 444 -42.75 27.19 73.58
CA ARG A 444 -42.46 28.50 74.18
C ARG A 444 -43.29 28.69 75.46
N PRO A 445 -42.72 29.28 76.51
CA PRO A 445 -43.39 30.42 77.13
C PRO A 445 -42.49 31.66 77.20
N SER A 446 -43.15 32.80 77.13
CA SER A 446 -42.66 34.18 77.25
C SER A 446 -42.07 34.50 78.63
N ILE A 447 -41.09 35.41 78.70
CA ILE A 447 -41.17 36.74 79.33
C ILE A 447 -39.83 37.50 79.13
N THR A 448 -39.96 38.80 78.99
CA THR A 448 -39.02 39.85 78.54
C THR A 448 -38.11 40.40 79.70
N PRO A 449 -37.32 41.50 79.56
CA PRO A 449 -35.85 41.48 79.48
C PRO A 449 -35.13 42.28 80.60
N ALA A 450 -33.80 42.26 80.64
CA ALA A 450 -32.96 43.36 81.15
C ALA A 450 -31.47 43.22 80.73
N PRO A 451 -30.71 44.33 80.64
CA PRO A 451 -29.61 44.54 79.68
C PRO A 451 -28.23 44.79 80.34
N PHE A 452 -27.31 45.41 79.58
CA PHE A 452 -26.01 46.01 79.94
C PHE A 452 -24.80 45.08 79.78
N ASP A 453 -23.99 45.26 78.73
CA ASP A 453 -22.82 46.19 78.63
C ASP A 453 -21.56 45.44 79.10
N ASP A 454 -20.34 45.59 78.60
CA ASP A 454 -19.68 46.41 77.59
C ASP A 454 -18.21 45.90 77.58
N LEU A 455 -17.42 46.28 76.58
CA LEU A 455 -15.94 46.20 76.52
C LEU A 455 -15.36 44.78 76.37
N GLY A 456 -14.51 44.44 75.40
CA GLY A 456 -13.49 45.22 74.71
C GLY A 456 -12.21 44.37 74.65
N PRO A 457 -11.40 44.41 73.57
CA PRO A 457 -10.40 43.39 73.26
C PRO A 457 -8.99 43.77 73.77
N VAL A 458 -8.12 42.78 74.02
CA VAL A 458 -6.68 43.03 74.21
C VAL A 458 -5.85 42.05 73.39
N PHE A 459 -5.06 42.65 72.51
CA PHE A 459 -3.96 42.10 71.71
C PHE A 459 -2.76 41.65 72.56
N GLY A 460 -1.88 40.83 71.98
CA GLY A 460 -0.46 40.76 72.35
C GLY A 460 0.07 39.33 72.51
N THR A 461 0.61 38.74 71.44
CA THR A 461 2.07 38.57 71.19
C THR A 461 2.74 37.50 72.06
N ALA A 462 3.06 36.38 71.42
CA ALA A 462 3.95 35.34 71.93
C ALA A 462 5.35 35.55 71.33
N GLU A 463 6.36 35.64 72.20
CA GLU A 463 7.79 35.60 71.87
C GLU A 463 8.41 34.40 72.63
N GLU A 464 8.92 33.45 71.84
CA GLU A 464 10.17 32.70 71.99
C GLU A 464 10.60 32.10 73.35
N ARG A 465 10.66 30.76 73.44
CA ARG A 465 11.85 30.00 73.90
C ARG A 465 11.71 28.48 73.73
N THR A 466 12.54 27.95 72.83
CA THR A 466 13.49 26.83 72.97
C THR A 466 13.31 25.82 74.13
N VAL A 467 13.33 24.52 73.81
CA VAL A 467 14.39 23.51 74.11
C VAL A 467 13.78 22.11 73.99
N GLY A 468 14.43 21.27 73.17
CA GLY A 468 14.13 19.85 72.95
C GLY A 468 14.81 19.36 71.68
#